data_AF-A0A925DKJ3-F1
#
_entry.id   AF-A0A925DKJ3-F1
#
_cell.length_a   1.000
_cell.length_b   1.000
_cell.length_c   1.000
_cell.angle_alpha   90.00
_cell.angle_beta   90.00
_cell.angle_gamma   90.00
#
_symmetry.space_group_name_H-M   'P 1'
#
loop_
_entity.id
_entity.type
_entity.pdbx_description
1 polymer ?
#
loop_
_entity_poly.entity_id
_entity_poly.type
_entity_poly.pdbx_seq_one_letter_code
_entity_poly.pdbx_strand_id
1 'polypeptide(L)' 'MSGYAIDAVHDVAMRVGESPLWHPGEQRLYWIDIAARMVYRLDPLSGRQRSWRMPSEPGALARHAG' A
#
# COMPACT_ATOMS: atom_id res chain seq x y z
N MET A 1 -14.36 4.04 25.53
CA MET A 1 -14.07 4.43 24.14
C MET A 1 -12.66 3.95 23.85
N SER A 2 -12.45 3.09 22.86
CA SER A 2 -11.10 2.58 22.56
C SER A 2 -10.19 3.75 22.16
N GLY A 3 -9.12 3.98 22.92
CA GLY A 3 -8.19 5.10 22.74
C GLY A 3 -7.18 4.88 21.61
N TYR A 4 -7.66 4.54 20.42
CA TYR A 4 -6.80 4.41 19.24
C TYR A 4 -6.77 5.72 18.46
N ALA A 5 -5.57 6.23 18.17
CA ALA A 5 -5.38 7.27 17.16
C ALA A 5 -5.43 6.63 15.77
N ILE A 6 -6.10 7.29 14.83
CA ILE A 6 -6.22 6.86 13.44
C ILE A 6 -5.69 8.00 12.58
N ASP A 7 -4.57 7.74 11.90
CA ASP A 7 -3.89 8.71 11.05
C ASP A 7 -3.81 8.21 9.60
N ALA A 8 -3.99 9.13 8.65
CA ALA A 8 -3.78 8.84 7.24
C ALA A 8 -2.28 8.80 6.93
N VAL A 9 -1.78 7.63 6.53
CA VAL A 9 -0.36 7.44 6.15
C VAL A 9 -0.07 7.77 4.68
N HIS A 10 -1.12 7.98 3.90
CA HIS A 10 -1.06 8.39 2.50
C HIS A 10 -2.24 9.31 2.19
N ASP A 11 -1.99 10.61 2.20
CA ASP A 11 -3.01 11.66 2.02
C ASP A 11 -3.23 11.99 0.53
N VAL A 12 -3.51 10.95 -0.25
CA VAL A 12 -3.92 11.09 -1.66
C VAL A 12 -5.10 10.15 -1.89
N ALA A 13 -6.16 10.71 -2.47
CA ALA A 13 -7.34 9.93 -2.82
C ALA A 13 -7.00 8.86 -3.88
N MET A 14 -7.27 7.61 -3.53
CA MET A 14 -7.21 6.48 -4.47
C MET A 14 -8.53 6.37 -5.23
N ARG A 15 -8.48 5.82 -6.45
CA ARG A 15 -9.72 5.48 -7.17
C ARG A 15 -10.38 4.27 -6.53
N VAL A 16 -9.62 3.18 -6.36
CA VAL A 16 -10.02 2.00 -5.60
C VAL A 16 -8.79 1.42 -4.89
N GLY A 17 -8.52 1.91 -3.68
CA GLY A 17 -7.43 1.44 -2.85
C GLY A 17 -7.74 0.09 -2.22
N GLU A 18 -6.88 -0.92 -2.43
CA GLU A 18 -7.16 -2.30 -2.03
C GLU A 18 -5.88 -3.11 -1.70
N SER A 19 -6.09 -4.33 -1.21
CA SER A 19 -5.04 -5.33 -0.93
C SER A 19 -3.88 -4.81 -0.06
N PRO A 20 -4.15 -4.27 1.15
CA PRO A 20 -3.10 -3.87 2.06
C PRO A 20 -2.29 -5.10 2.51
N LEU A 21 -0.98 -5.05 2.30
CA LEU A 21 -0.05 -6.13 2.59
C LEU A 21 1.15 -5.62 3.39
N TRP A 22 1.36 -6.17 4.58
CA TRP A 22 2.56 -5.91 5.36
C TRP A 22 3.68 -6.90 5.02
N HIS A 23 4.85 -6.39 4.66
CA HIS A 23 6.06 -7.19 4.51
C HIS A 23 6.92 -7.10 5.78
N PRO A 24 6.97 -8.15 6.65
CA PRO A 24 7.65 -8.09 7.93
C PRO A 24 9.18 -7.93 7.81
N GLY A 25 9.82 -8.55 6.80
CA GLY A 25 11.28 -8.52 6.66
C GLY A 25 11.88 -7.13 6.39
N GLU A 26 11.25 -6.33 5.54
CA GLU A 26 11.66 -4.94 5.29
C GLU A 26 10.86 -3.92 6.08
N GLN A 27 9.85 -4.36 6.84
CA GLN A 27 8.92 -3.51 7.58
C GLN A 27 8.24 -2.44 6.69
N ARG A 28 7.56 -2.88 5.63
CA ARG A 28 6.90 -1.99 4.66
C ARG A 28 5.46 -2.39 4.40
N LEU A 29 4.61 -1.38 4.18
CA LEU A 29 3.24 -1.56 3.75
C LEU A 29 3.16 -1.44 2.23
N TYR A 30 2.46 -2.36 1.59
CA TYR A 30 2.13 -2.35 0.17
C TYR A 30 0.62 -2.32 -0.02
N TRP A 31 0.16 -1.72 -1.10
CA TRP A 31 -1.24 -1.74 -1.52
C TRP A 31 -1.34 -1.43 -3.00
N ILE A 32 -2.54 -1.57 -3.56
CA ILE A 32 -2.84 -1.25 -4.95
C ILE A 32 -3.88 -0.15 -5.05
N ASP A 33 -3.86 0.56 -6.18
CA ASP A 33 -5.03 1.26 -6.70
C ASP A 33 -5.44 0.58 -8.00
N ILE A 34 -6.56 -0.14 -7.94
CA ILE A 34 -7.04 -1.02 -9.02
C ILE A 34 -7.27 -0.18 -10.29
N ALA A 35 -8.16 0.81 -10.20
CA ALA A 35 -8.58 1.62 -11.34
C ALA A 35 -7.53 2.66 -11.76
N ALA A 36 -6.52 2.95 -10.94
CA ALA A 36 -5.37 3.76 -11.35
C ALA A 36 -4.23 2.94 -11.98
N ARG A 37 -4.28 1.60 -11.89
CA ARG A 37 -3.21 0.68 -12.32
C ARG A 37 -1.89 0.97 -11.63
N MET A 38 -1.94 1.14 -10.31
CA MET A 38 -0.76 1.47 -9.50
C MET A 38 -0.55 0.46 -8.38
N VAL A 39 0.71 0.16 -8.10
CA VAL A 39 1.17 -0.48 -6.85
C VAL A 39 1.88 0.58 -6.04
N TYR A 40 1.69 0.58 -4.73
CA TYR A 40 2.36 1.48 -3.80
C TYR A 40 3.12 0.71 -2.71
N ARG A 41 4.13 1.37 -2.15
CA ARG A 41 4.91 0.94 -0.99
C ARG A 41 5.16 2.13 -0.08
N LEU A 42 5.01 1.93 1.22
CA LEU A 42 5.33 2.90 2.27
C LEU A 42 6.33 2.31 3.26
N ASP A 43 7.33 3.12 3.58
CA ASP A 43 8.13 3.00 4.80
C ASP A 43 7.50 3.83 5.92
N PRO A 44 6.87 3.22 6.94
CA PRO A 44 6.19 3.97 7.98
C PRO A 44 7.14 4.73 8.90
N LEU A 45 8.42 4.34 8.99
CA LEU A 45 9.39 5.03 9.83
C LEU A 45 9.88 6.32 9.19
N SER A 46 10.15 6.29 7.89
CA SER A 46 10.67 7.46 7.16
C SER A 46 9.60 8.25 6.41
N GLY A 47 8.38 7.73 6.30
CA GLY A 47 7.32 8.28 5.44
C GLY A 47 7.59 8.11 3.94
N ARG A 48 8.71 7.49 3.55
CA ARG A 48 9.12 7.41 2.14
C ARG A 48 8.23 6.45 1.38
N GLN A 49 7.66 6.94 0.29
CA GLN A 49 6.79 6.18 -0.60
C GLN A 49 7.49 5.82 -1.91
N ARG A 50 7.06 4.71 -2.51
CA ARG A 50 7.35 4.33 -3.88
C ARG A 50 6.08 3.87 -4.56
N SER A 51 6.01 4.05 -5.87
CA SER A 51 4.89 3.56 -6.66
C SER A 51 5.34 3.06 -8.02
N TRP A 52 4.57 2.13 -8.58
CA TRP A 52 4.83 1.52 -9.87
C TRP A 52 3.55 1.45 -10.67
N ARG A 53 3.64 1.78 -11.97
CA ARG A 53 2.53 1.63 -12.90
C ARG A 53 2.47 0.18 -13.40
N MET A 54 1.27 -0.38 -13.42
CA MET A 54 0.98 -1.71 -13.96
C MET A 54 0.42 -1.60 -15.38
N PRO A 55 0.63 -2.62 -16.24
CA PRO A 55 0.07 -2.64 -17.59
C PRO A 55 -1.47 -2.76 -17.59
N SER A 56 -2.03 -3.40 -16.56
CA SER A 56 -3.47 -3.59 -16.33
C SER A 56 -3.83 -3.31 -14.88
N GLU A 57 -5.12 -3.40 -14.54
CA GLU A 57 -5.64 -3.26 -13.18
C GLU A 57 -5.13 -4.42 -12.31
N PRO A 58 -4.31 -4.17 -11.27
CA PRO A 58 -3.94 -5.21 -10.33
C PRO A 58 -5.15 -5.52 -9.43
N GLY A 59 -5.43 -6.80 -9.16
CA GLY A 59 -6.56 -7.20 -8.30
C GLY A 59 -6.16 -7.63 -6.88
N ALA A 60 -4.91 -8.07 -6.68
CA ALA A 60 -4.40 -8.50 -5.39
C ALA A 60 -2.87 -8.46 -5.36
N LEU A 61 -2.30 -8.39 -4.16
CA LEU A 61 -0.89 -8.57 -3.87
C LEU A 61 -0.67 -9.81 -3.00
N ALA A 62 0.40 -10.55 -3.29
CA ALA A 62 0.88 -11.63 -2.44
C ALA A 62 2.39 -11.56 -2.33
N ARG A 63 2.92 -11.93 -1.16
CA ARG A 63 4.37 -12.10 -0.98
C ARG A 63 4.78 -13.38 -1.68
N HIS A 64 5.71 -13.28 -2.62
CA HIS A 64 6.40 -14.46 -3.14
C HIS A 64 7.30 -15.01 -2.04
N ALA A 65 7.16 -16.31 -1.73
CA ALA A 65 8.10 -17.03 -0.89
C ALA A 65 9.35 -17.28 -1.73
N GLY A 66 10.23 -16.27 -1.78
CA GLY A 66 11.61 -16.49 -2.24
C GLY A 66 12.35 -17.47 -1.36
#